data_AF-A0A9X9ACB8-F1
#
_entry.id   AF-A0A9X9ACB8-F1
#
_cell.length_a   1.000
_cell.length_b   1.000
_cell.length_c   1.000
_cell.angle_alpha   90.00
_cell.angle_beta   90.00
_cell.angle_gamma   90.00
#
_symmetry.space_group_name_H-M   'P 1'
#
loop_
_entity.id
_entity.type
_entity.pdbx_description
1 polymer ?
#
loop_
_entity_poly.entity_id
_entity_poly.type
_entity_poly.pdbx_seq_one_letter_code
_entity_poly.pdbx_strand_id
1 'polypeptide(L)' 'MSAADKTILFVTCINDRKLYANCVRHILQLLVPPGYIVQFMPIRNAKSMTSGYNQAISHPAKYKVYLHQ' A
#
# COMPACT_ATOMS: atom_id res chain seq x y z
N MET A 1 9.61 -6.92 -19.25
CA MET A 1 9.43 -6.40 -17.89
C MET A 1 8.16 -7.01 -17.32
N SER A 2 8.18 -7.49 -16.08
CA SER A 2 6.99 -8.04 -15.44
C SER A 2 6.05 -6.91 -15.02
N ALA A 3 4.75 -7.17 -14.90
CA ALA A 3 3.80 -6.19 -14.36
C ALA A 3 4.22 -5.71 -12.95
N ALA A 4 4.87 -6.58 -12.18
CA ALA A 4 5.37 -6.28 -10.85
C ALA A 4 6.48 -5.20 -10.84
N ASP A 5 7.30 -5.12 -11.90
CA ASP A 5 8.38 -4.12 -12.03
C ASP A 5 7.87 -2.68 -12.09
N LYS A 6 6.59 -2.51 -12.49
CA LYS A 6 5.93 -1.21 -12.64
C LYS A 6 4.81 -1.00 -11.62
N THR A 7 4.79 -1.78 -10.54
CA THR A 7 3.77 -1.68 -9.49
C THR A 7 4.31 -0.95 -8.27
N ILE A 8 3.55 0.05 -7.81
CA ILE A 8 3.72 0.71 -6.50
C ILE A 8 2.61 0.19 -5.58
N LEU A 9 3.00 -0.57 -4.56
CA LEU A 9 2.09 -1.10 -3.55
C LEU A 9 2.07 -0.21 -2.30
N PHE A 10 0.91 0.34 -1.96
CA PHE A 10 0.69 1.03 -0.68
C PHE A 10 0.22 0.03 0.38
N VAL A 11 1.10 -0.27 1.32
CA VAL A 11 0.86 -1.18 2.45
C VAL A 11 0.40 -0.33 3.63
N THR A 12 -0.84 -0.56 4.07
CA THR A 12 -1.51 0.29 5.08
C THR A 12 -1.95 -0.55 6.28
N CYS A 13 -1.50 -0.24 7.49
CA CYS A 13 -1.91 -0.95 8.71
C CYS A 13 -3.12 -0.29 9.37
N ILE A 14 -4.33 -0.80 9.09
CA ILE A 14 -5.58 -0.08 9.32
C ILE A 14 -6.38 -0.41 10.58
N ASN A 15 -6.75 0.64 11.32
CA ASN A 15 -7.60 0.62 12.52
C ASN A 15 -8.92 1.41 12.36
N ASP A 16 -8.93 2.47 11.56
CA ASP A 16 -10.12 3.32 11.31
C ASP A 16 -10.47 3.35 9.81
N ARG A 17 -11.73 3.04 9.49
CA ARG A 17 -12.20 2.97 8.10
C ARG A 17 -12.37 4.34 7.44
N LYS A 18 -12.75 5.37 8.20
CA LYS A 18 -12.96 6.72 7.69
C LYS A 18 -11.62 7.39 7.40
N LEU A 19 -10.64 7.28 8.31
CA LEU A 19 -9.28 7.75 8.06
C LEU A 19 -8.67 7.02 6.86
N TYR A 20 -8.83 5.69 6.78
CA TYR A 20 -8.34 4.95 5.62
C TYR A 20 -8.95 5.42 4.30
N ALA A 21 -10.25 5.72 4.27
CA ALA A 21 -10.89 6.27 3.07
C ALA A 21 -10.31 7.64 2.67
N ASN A 22 -9.98 8.50 3.64
CA ASN A 22 -9.30 9.77 3.37
C ASN A 22 -7.88 9.54 2.84
N CYS A 23 -7.13 8.64 3.47
CA CYS A 23 -5.79 8.23 3.05
C CYS A 23 -5.77 7.74 1.60
N VAL A 24 -6.68 6.84 1.22
CA VAL A 24 -6.81 6.35 -0.16
C VAL A 24 -7.14 7.49 -1.14
N ARG A 25 -8.03 8.41 -0.77
CA ARG A 25 -8.36 9.58 -1.62
C ARG A 25 -7.13 10.44 -1.89
N HIS A 26 -6.27 10.67 -0.91
CA HIS A 26 -5.02 11.41 -1.11
C HIS A 26 -4.03 10.65 -1.98
N ILE A 27 -3.88 9.34 -1.79
CA ILE A 27 -2.98 8.51 -2.60
C ILE A 27 -3.41 8.52 -4.07
N LEU A 28 -4.72 8.44 -4.35
CA LEU A 28 -5.25 8.46 -5.71
C LEU A 28 -5.06 9.81 -6.43
N GLN A 29 -4.72 10.88 -5.71
CA GLN A 29 -4.41 12.19 -6.29
C GLN A 29 -2.92 12.35 -6.64
N LEU A 30 -2.07 11.38 -6.28
CA LEU A 30 -0.65 11.44 -6.61
C LEU A 30 -0.43 11.30 -8.11
N LEU A 31 0.56 12.04 -8.62
CA LEU A 31 1.03 11.88 -9.99
C LEU A 31 1.74 10.52 -10.11
N VAL A 32 1.12 9.59 -10.84
CA VAL A 32 1.70 8.26 -11.12
C VAL A 32 2.52 8.36 -12.40
N PRO A 33 3.81 7.97 -12.40
CA PRO A 33 4.63 8.03 -13.59
C PRO A 33 4.05 7.14 -14.72
N PRO A 34 4.20 7.52 -16.00
CA PRO A 34 3.68 6.74 -17.11
C PRO A 34 4.11 5.27 -17.06
N GLY A 35 3.15 4.37 -17.27
CA GLY A 35 3.36 2.92 -17.25
C GLY A 35 3.46 2.30 -15.87
N TYR A 36 3.38 3.08 -14.78
CA TYR A 36 3.24 2.54 -13.43
C TYR A 36 1.78 2.37 -13.04
N ILE A 37 1.53 1.41 -12.15
CA ILE A 37 0.22 1.20 -11.53
C ILE A 37 0.33 1.28 -10.00
N VAL A 38 -0.76 1.73 -9.38
CA VAL A 38 -0.90 1.79 -7.93
C VAL A 38 -1.78 0.64 -7.46
N GLN A 39 -1.34 -0.04 -6.40
CA GLN A 39 -2.10 -1.07 -5.71
C GLN A 39 -2.16 -0.78 -4.21
N PHE A 40 -3.17 -1.32 -3.54
CA PHE A 40 -3.37 -1.13 -2.09
C PHE A 40 -3.41 -2.47 -1.38
N MET A 41 -2.70 -2.56 -0.26
CA MET A 41 -2.73 -3.69 0.67
C MET A 41 -3.11 -3.18 2.07
N PRO A 42 -4.42 -3.04 2.36
CA PRO A 42 -4.90 -2.74 3.70
C PRO A 42 -4.82 -3.96 4.61
N ILE A 43 -4.10 -3.83 5.71
CA ILE A 43 -3.89 -4.84 6.73
C ILE A 43 -4.69 -4.48 7.96
N ARG A 44 -5.69 -5.29 8.31
CA ARG A 44 -6.55 -5.10 9.48
C ARG A 44 -6.13 -6.06 10.59
N ASN A 45 -6.39 -5.68 11.84
CA ASN A 45 -6.25 -6.56 13.01
C ASN A 45 -4.86 -7.22 13.12
N ALA A 46 -3.80 -6.53 12.69
CA ALA A 46 -2.44 -7.02 12.86
C ALA A 46 -2.06 -7.04 14.35
N LYS A 47 -1.31 -8.06 14.77
CA LYS A 47 -0.79 -8.16 16.15
C LYS A 47 0.04 -6.93 16.56
N SER A 48 0.73 -6.33 15.59
CA SER A 48 1.46 -5.08 15.70
C SER A 48 1.62 -4.47 14.31
N MET A 49 1.98 -3.18 14.22
CA MET A 49 2.30 -2.54 12.93
C MET A 49 3.47 -3.25 12.22
N THR A 50 4.51 -3.64 12.96
CA THR A 50 5.67 -4.37 12.41
C THR A 50 5.25 -5.72 11.84
N SER A 51 4.42 -6.48 12.56
CA SER A 51 3.87 -7.75 12.08
C SER A 51 2.98 -7.55 10.86
N GLY A 52 2.22 -6.45 10.81
CA GLY A 52 1.43 -6.09 9.64
C GLY A 52 2.30 -5.84 8.42
N TYR A 53 3.25 -4.90 8.51
CA TYR A 53 4.14 -4.57 7.38
C TYR A 53 4.94 -5.77 6.85
N ASN A 54 5.35 -6.69 7.73
CA ASN A 54 6.05 -7.91 7.31
C ASN A 54 5.23 -8.78 6.35
N GLN A 55 3.90 -8.71 6.35
CA GLN A 55 3.05 -9.46 5.42
C GLN A 55 3.28 -9.06 3.96
N ALA A 56 3.75 -7.84 3.71
CA ALA A 56 3.99 -7.36 2.35
C ALA A 56 5.41 -7.68 1.83
N ILE A 57 6.30 -8.27 2.65
CA ILE A 57 7.69 -8.55 2.25
C ILE A 57 7.76 -9.48 1.03
N SER A 58 6.91 -10.52 0.98
CA SER A 58 6.88 -11.48 -0.14
C SER A 58 6.12 -10.97 -1.37
N HIS A 59 5.44 -9.82 -1.29
CA HIS A 59 4.67 -9.29 -2.41
C HIS A 59 5.60 -8.95 -3.60
N PRO A 60 5.24 -9.28 -4.85
CA PRO A 60 6.15 -9.13 -6.00
C PRO A 60 6.38 -7.67 -6.43
N ALA A 61 5.49 -6.74 -6.07
CA ALA A 61 5.61 -5.32 -6.43
C ALA A 61 7.00 -4.74 -6.14
N LYS A 62 7.58 -4.10 -7.15
CA LYS A 62 8.94 -3.54 -7.10
C LYS A 62 9.07 -2.43 -6.06
N TYR A 63 8.05 -1.59 -5.93
CA TYR A 63 8.02 -0.49 -4.97
C TYR A 63 6.93 -0.74 -3.93
N LYS A 64 7.29 -0.58 -2.66
CA LYS A 64 6.38 -0.77 -1.52
C LYS A 64 6.48 0.46 -0.63
N VAL A 65 5.35 1.11 -0.39
CA VAL A 65 5.22 2.28 0.48
C VAL A 65 4.47 1.85 1.72
N TYR A 66 5.10 1.96 2.89
CA TYR A 66 4.53 1.55 4.17
C TYR A 66 4.02 2.76 4.93
N LEU A 67 2.76 2.73 5.33
CA LEU A 67 2.14 3.82 6.07
C LEU A 67 1.07 3.30 7.04
N HIS A 68 0.79 4.12 8.03
CA HIS A 68 -0.41 4.03 8.83
C HIS A 68 -1.40 5.08 8.31
N GLN A 69 -2.67 4.73 8.19
CA GLN A 69 -3.79 5.63 7.89
C GLN A 69 -4.00 6.69 8.96
#